data_AF-A0A0F9C416-F1
#
_entry.id   AF-A0A0F9C416-F1
#
_cell.length_a   1.000
_cell.length_b   1.000
_cell.length_c   1.000
_cell.angle_alpha   90.00
_cell.angle_beta   90.00
_cell.angle_gamma   90.00
#
_symmetry.space_group_name_H-M   'P 1'
#
loop_
_entity.id
_entity.type
_entity.pdbx_description
1 polymer ?
#
loop_
_entity_poly.entity_id
_entity_poly.type
_entity_poly.pdbx_seq_one_letter_code
_entity_poly.pdbx_strand_id
1 'polypeptide(L)'
;MLRLFRKKGYNTVSFSSFEPKQPYQLILRHDIDFLGINLSILTDMEMKIGFQSINHFLMTSEVYNINSLAVKSLINRLRKKGHHLGLHIDPTLFSPYSSKQELQNEFKNLINIANIYLGPLDSYSFHRPAIIGPNKDLFPENFSFQVPKCAYSDEFTKSMIYRSDSRREWQDGCICQEIKDLDGRSLQLLIHANWWDIEEINREQNLKTYVNTHLRLIKSYLAYNLSFLPESKISLKDFFIG
;
A
#
# COMPACT_ATOMS: atom_id res chain seq x y z
N MET A 1 3.71 16.04 -9.83
CA MET A 1 4.58 14.87 -10.11
C MET A 1 3.98 13.90 -11.15
N LEU A 2 2.88 13.18 -10.88
CA LEU A 2 2.37 12.12 -11.79
C LEU A 2 2.08 12.58 -13.24
N ARG A 3 1.56 13.80 -13.42
CA ARG A 3 1.39 14.39 -14.76
C ARG A 3 2.71 14.53 -15.53
N LEU A 4 3.83 14.73 -14.83
CA LEU A 4 5.15 14.83 -15.47
C LEU A 4 5.62 13.46 -15.96
N PHE A 5 5.44 12.40 -15.18
CA PHE A 5 5.66 11.02 -15.64
C PHE A 5 4.85 10.74 -16.91
N ARG A 6 3.54 11.06 -16.89
CA ARG A 6 2.67 10.89 -18.07
C ARG A 6 3.18 11.67 -19.29
N LYS A 7 3.58 12.94 -19.11
CA LYS A 7 4.15 13.78 -20.18
C LYS A 7 5.47 13.22 -20.74
N LYS A 8 6.27 12.55 -19.91
CA LYS A 8 7.52 11.89 -20.30
C LYS A 8 7.30 10.51 -20.94
N GLY A 9 6.05 10.08 -21.13
CA GLY A 9 5.72 8.81 -21.78
C GLY A 9 5.68 7.60 -20.83
N TYR A 10 5.76 7.81 -19.51
CA TYR A 10 5.66 6.70 -18.58
C TYR A 10 4.25 6.10 -18.55
N ASN A 11 4.21 4.78 -18.45
CA ASN A 11 3.00 4.01 -18.20
C ASN A 11 3.15 3.24 -16.90
N THR A 12 2.06 3.14 -16.15
CA THR A 12 2.05 2.30 -14.96
C THR A 12 1.98 0.83 -15.33
N VAL A 13 2.78 0.00 -14.68
CA VAL A 13 2.72 -1.45 -14.76
C VAL A 13 2.68 -2.06 -13.37
N SER A 14 2.14 -3.27 -13.29
CA SER A 14 2.15 -4.07 -12.07
C SER A 14 3.49 -4.78 -11.88
N PHE A 15 3.75 -5.36 -10.71
CA PHE A 15 4.95 -6.20 -10.53
C PHE A 15 4.91 -7.45 -11.41
N SER A 16 3.71 -7.99 -11.68
CA SER A 16 3.53 -9.15 -12.55
C SER A 16 3.67 -8.86 -14.05
N SER A 17 3.52 -7.60 -14.48
CA SER A 17 3.60 -7.17 -15.90
C SER A 17 4.83 -6.30 -16.22
N PHE A 18 5.71 -6.12 -15.24
CA PHE A 18 6.97 -5.44 -15.44
C PHE A 18 7.90 -6.22 -16.37
N GLU A 19 8.60 -5.51 -17.26
CA GLU A 19 9.46 -6.11 -18.28
C GLU A 19 10.81 -5.39 -18.28
N PRO A 20 11.90 -5.96 -17.70
CA PRO A 20 13.16 -5.23 -17.46
C PRO A 20 13.79 -4.53 -18.67
N LYS A 21 13.48 -4.97 -19.89
CA LYS A 21 14.02 -4.41 -21.14
C LYS A 21 13.15 -3.31 -21.74
N GLN A 22 11.95 -3.07 -21.21
CA GLN A 22 11.04 -2.04 -21.69
C GLN A 22 11.29 -0.72 -20.94
N PRO A 23 11.52 0.39 -21.66
CA PRO A 23 11.74 1.68 -21.02
C PRO A 23 10.42 2.30 -20.56
N TYR A 24 10.52 3.38 -19.76
CA TYR A 24 9.39 4.20 -19.33
C TYR A 24 8.29 3.45 -18.55
N GLN A 25 8.67 2.43 -17.77
CA GLN A 25 7.72 1.76 -16.87
C GLN A 25 7.75 2.36 -15.47
N LEU A 26 6.57 2.57 -14.89
CA LEU A 26 6.38 3.06 -13.53
C LEU A 26 5.62 2.01 -12.70
N ILE A 27 6.25 1.43 -11.70
CA ILE A 27 5.53 0.69 -10.65
C ILE A 27 5.13 1.71 -9.58
N LEU A 28 3.84 2.07 -9.53
CA LEU A 28 3.30 2.98 -8.52
C LEU A 28 2.72 2.17 -7.37
N ARG A 29 3.38 2.21 -6.20
CA ARG A 29 3.06 1.38 -5.04
C ARG A 29 2.58 2.25 -3.86
N HIS A 30 1.59 1.76 -3.13
CA HIS A 30 1.18 2.29 -1.83
C HIS A 30 1.25 1.22 -0.76
N ASP A 31 2.05 1.44 0.28
CA ASP A 31 2.03 0.62 1.49
C ASP A 31 1.04 1.25 2.49
N ILE A 32 0.03 0.46 2.91
CA ILE A 32 -1.12 0.89 3.72
C ILE A 32 -0.96 0.32 5.14
N ASP A 33 -0.17 1.03 5.95
CA ASP A 33 0.06 0.71 7.37
C ASP A 33 -1.19 0.94 8.22
N PHE A 34 -1.93 1.99 7.86
CA PHE A 34 -3.19 2.41 8.47
C PHE A 34 -4.13 2.92 7.37
N LEU A 35 -5.43 3.05 7.64
CA LEU A 35 -6.39 3.39 6.59
C LEU A 35 -7.02 4.77 6.79
N GLY A 36 -6.65 5.73 5.95
CA GLY A 36 -7.28 7.06 5.88
C GLY A 36 -8.13 7.28 4.63
N ILE A 37 -8.89 8.38 4.63
CA ILE A 37 -9.71 8.80 3.48
C ILE A 37 -8.86 9.14 2.24
N ASN A 38 -7.59 9.52 2.45
CA ASN A 38 -6.69 10.01 1.42
C ASN A 38 -6.32 8.93 0.38
N LEU A 39 -6.49 7.64 0.71
CA LEU A 39 -6.25 6.55 -0.24
C LEU A 39 -7.24 6.58 -1.41
N SER A 40 -8.53 6.77 -1.15
CA SER A 40 -9.56 6.90 -2.20
C SER A 40 -9.30 8.12 -3.08
N ILE A 41 -8.88 9.23 -2.47
CA ILE A 41 -8.61 10.49 -3.17
C ILE A 41 -7.40 10.33 -4.09
N LEU A 42 -6.30 9.76 -3.57
CA LEU A 42 -5.06 9.56 -4.31
C LEU A 42 -5.28 8.66 -5.54
N THR A 43 -5.91 7.51 -5.34
CA THR A 43 -6.18 6.55 -6.42
C THR A 43 -7.13 7.11 -7.47
N ASP A 44 -8.08 7.97 -7.08
CA ASP A 44 -8.94 8.69 -8.02
C ASP A 44 -8.17 9.73 -8.86
N MET A 45 -7.17 10.39 -8.27
CA MET A 45 -6.29 11.30 -9.01
C MET A 45 -5.38 10.54 -9.97
N GLU A 46 -4.86 9.38 -9.58
CA GLU A 46 -4.05 8.50 -10.43
C GLU A 46 -4.84 8.05 -11.66
N MET A 47 -6.07 7.56 -11.45
CA MET A 47 -6.95 7.19 -12.55
C MET A 47 -7.20 8.33 -13.53
N LYS A 48 -7.44 9.54 -13.03
CA LYS A 48 -7.67 10.73 -13.89
C LYS A 48 -6.46 11.06 -14.78
N ILE A 49 -5.26 10.61 -14.41
CA ILE A 49 -4.03 10.75 -15.19
C ILE A 49 -3.81 9.54 -16.13
N GLY A 50 -4.61 8.49 -15.97
CA GLY A 50 -4.49 7.22 -16.69
C GLY A 50 -3.51 6.25 -16.04
N PHE A 51 -3.25 6.41 -14.74
CA PHE A 51 -2.33 5.58 -13.97
C PHE A 51 -3.09 4.62 -13.05
N GLN A 52 -2.48 3.44 -12.87
CA GLN A 52 -2.92 2.40 -11.95
C GLN A 52 -1.80 2.17 -10.92
N SER A 53 -2.20 1.88 -9.70
CA SER A 53 -1.29 1.64 -8.58
C SER A 53 -1.51 0.27 -7.97
N ILE A 54 -0.49 -0.22 -7.26
CA ILE A 54 -0.52 -1.45 -6.49
C ILE A 54 -0.65 -1.07 -5.01
N ASN A 55 -1.75 -1.47 -4.37
CA ASN A 55 -2.10 -1.08 -3.01
C ASN A 55 -1.84 -2.26 -2.07
N HIS A 56 -0.78 -2.16 -1.27
CA HIS A 56 -0.35 -3.18 -0.31
C HIS A 56 -0.99 -2.96 1.06
N PHE A 57 -1.88 -3.86 1.45
CA PHE A 57 -2.60 -3.78 2.73
C PHE A 57 -1.88 -4.52 3.86
N LEU A 58 -1.64 -3.84 4.98
CA LEU A 58 -1.16 -4.46 6.22
C LEU A 58 -2.31 -5.13 6.97
N MET A 59 -2.54 -6.41 6.71
CA MET A 59 -3.68 -7.14 7.30
C MET A 59 -3.58 -7.35 8.81
N THR A 60 -2.38 -7.26 9.38
CA THR A 60 -2.13 -7.34 10.82
C THR A 60 -2.10 -5.96 11.49
N SER A 61 -2.61 -4.93 10.83
CA SER A 61 -2.73 -3.61 11.43
C SER A 61 -3.75 -3.62 12.57
N GLU A 62 -3.35 -3.08 13.73
CA GLU A 62 -4.22 -2.96 14.91
C GLU A 62 -5.25 -1.84 14.79
N VAL A 63 -5.08 -0.94 13.81
CA VAL A 63 -5.86 0.30 13.71
C VAL A 63 -6.92 0.30 12.62
N TYR A 64 -7.07 -0.79 11.86
CA TYR A 64 -8.21 -0.98 10.96
C TYR A 64 -8.55 -2.46 10.76
N ASN A 65 -9.82 -2.73 10.45
CA ASN A 65 -10.31 -4.09 10.18
C ASN A 65 -10.50 -4.31 8.68
N ILE A 66 -9.64 -5.16 8.09
CA ILE A 66 -9.69 -5.53 6.67
C ILE A 66 -11.03 -6.13 6.23
N ASN A 67 -11.73 -6.79 7.15
CA ASN A 67 -13.00 -7.47 6.92
C ASN A 67 -14.23 -6.57 7.13
N SER A 68 -14.05 -5.31 7.53
CA SER A 68 -15.16 -4.38 7.71
C SER A 68 -15.82 -4.03 6.37
N LEU A 69 -17.11 -3.68 6.40
CA LEU A 69 -17.88 -3.31 5.20
C LEU A 69 -17.25 -2.13 4.44
N ALA A 70 -16.72 -1.15 5.18
CA ALA A 70 -16.09 0.02 4.58
C ALA A 70 -14.81 -0.34 3.84
N VAL A 71 -13.92 -1.14 4.45
CA VAL A 71 -12.68 -1.58 3.81
C VAL A 71 -12.94 -2.50 2.63
N LYS A 72 -13.90 -3.43 2.73
CA LYS A 72 -14.35 -4.25 1.58
C LYS A 72 -14.85 -3.40 0.42
N SER A 73 -15.63 -2.36 0.71
CA SER A 73 -16.16 -1.46 -0.32
C SER A 73 -15.04 -0.69 -1.02
N LEU A 74 -14.06 -0.22 -0.25
CA LEU A 74 -12.86 0.41 -0.78
C LEU A 74 -12.05 -0.55 -1.67
N ILE A 75 -11.73 -1.75 -1.20
CA ILE A 75 -11.00 -2.77 -1.97
C ILE A 75 -11.71 -3.05 -3.30
N ASN A 76 -13.03 -3.23 -3.28
CA ASN A 76 -13.82 -3.43 -4.49
C ASN A 76 -13.76 -2.22 -5.44
N ARG A 77 -13.81 -1.00 -4.90
CA ARG A 77 -13.66 0.24 -5.68
C ARG A 77 -12.30 0.30 -6.37
N LEU A 78 -11.21 0.00 -5.65
CA LEU A 78 -9.85 -0.04 -6.20
C LEU A 78 -9.74 -1.04 -7.36
N ARG A 79 -10.25 -2.27 -7.18
CA ARG A 79 -10.26 -3.29 -8.24
C ARG A 79 -11.07 -2.87 -9.46
N LYS A 80 -12.29 -2.32 -9.26
CA LYS A 80 -13.14 -1.84 -10.36
C LYS A 80 -12.49 -0.71 -11.16
N LYS A 81 -11.59 0.03 -10.52
CA LYS A 81 -10.78 1.10 -11.11
C LYS A 81 -9.50 0.61 -11.78
N GLY A 82 -9.25 -0.70 -11.75
CA GLY A 82 -8.08 -1.33 -12.35
C GLY A 82 -6.81 -1.19 -11.51
N HIS A 83 -6.89 -0.73 -10.26
CA HIS A 83 -5.75 -0.81 -9.35
C HIS A 83 -5.51 -2.26 -8.94
N HIS A 84 -4.24 -2.59 -8.76
CA HIS A 84 -3.80 -3.87 -8.26
C HIS A 84 -3.76 -3.86 -6.73
N LEU A 85 -3.79 -5.05 -6.15
CA LEU A 85 -3.72 -5.26 -4.72
C LEU A 85 -2.53 -6.13 -4.40
N GLY A 86 -1.92 -5.88 -3.25
CA GLY A 86 -0.90 -6.76 -2.71
C GLY A 86 -0.92 -6.76 -1.20
N LEU A 87 0.02 -7.50 -0.62
CA LEU A 87 0.08 -7.71 0.81
C LEU A 87 1.24 -6.93 1.42
N HIS A 88 0.96 -6.08 2.41
CA HIS A 88 2.01 -5.52 3.26
C HIS A 88 2.22 -6.47 4.44
N ILE A 89 3.37 -7.11 4.51
CA ILE A 89 3.68 -8.17 5.46
C ILE A 89 4.47 -7.58 6.60
N ASP A 90 4.03 -7.77 7.85
CA ASP A 90 4.90 -7.61 9.00
C ASP A 90 5.81 -8.85 9.15
N PRO A 91 7.12 -8.74 8.91
CA PRO A 91 8.00 -9.90 8.97
C PRO A 91 8.18 -10.46 10.39
N THR A 92 7.87 -9.67 11.43
CA THR A 92 7.99 -10.11 12.83
C THR A 92 7.03 -11.25 13.16
N LEU A 93 5.95 -11.41 12.38
CA LEU A 93 5.03 -12.54 12.47
C LEU A 93 5.73 -13.89 12.26
N PHE A 94 6.87 -13.89 11.56
CA PHE A 94 7.61 -15.09 11.25
C PHE A 94 8.78 -15.37 12.20
N SER A 95 9.13 -14.41 13.07
CA SER A 95 10.21 -14.56 14.05
C SER A 95 10.08 -15.76 15.00
N PRO A 96 8.87 -16.21 15.40
CA PRO A 96 8.74 -17.40 16.24
C PRO A 96 9.10 -18.72 15.55
N TYR A 97 9.11 -18.79 14.21
CA TYR A 97 9.30 -20.05 13.49
C TYR A 97 10.77 -20.29 13.21
N SER A 98 11.29 -21.38 13.76
CA SER A 98 12.71 -21.73 13.62
C SER A 98 12.94 -22.72 12.48
N SER A 99 11.92 -23.48 12.07
CA SER A 99 12.05 -24.39 10.93
C SER A 99 11.62 -23.75 9.61
N LYS A 100 12.35 -24.06 8.54
CA LYS A 100 12.01 -23.64 7.18
C LYS A 100 10.60 -24.11 6.76
N GLN A 101 10.16 -25.26 7.26
CA GLN A 101 8.85 -25.82 6.91
C GLN A 101 7.70 -25.07 7.59
N GLU A 102 7.82 -24.73 8.87
CA GLU A 102 6.82 -23.91 9.58
C GLU A 102 6.68 -22.54 8.94
N LEU A 103 7.80 -21.85 8.70
CA LEU A 103 7.80 -20.55 8.03
C LEU A 103 7.10 -20.61 6.67
N GLN A 104 7.39 -21.62 5.86
CA GLN A 104 6.73 -21.82 4.56
C GLN A 104 5.22 -22.05 4.70
N ASN A 105 4.80 -22.87 5.66
CA ASN A 105 3.38 -23.14 5.91
C ASN A 105 2.64 -21.88 6.35
N GLU A 106 3.23 -21.09 7.24
CA GLU A 106 2.63 -19.87 7.76
C GLU A 106 2.56 -18.78 6.71
N PHE A 107 3.60 -18.63 5.88
CA PHE A 107 3.56 -17.70 4.76
C PHE A 107 2.48 -18.11 3.76
N LYS A 108 2.35 -19.41 3.47
CA LYS A 108 1.28 -19.94 2.60
C LYS A 108 -0.10 -19.64 3.18
N ASN A 109 -0.30 -19.85 4.49
CA ASN A 109 -1.56 -19.54 5.18
C ASN A 109 -1.88 -18.05 5.09
N LEU A 110 -0.91 -17.18 5.34
CA LEU A 110 -1.08 -15.74 5.23
C LEU A 110 -1.48 -15.32 3.81
N ILE A 111 -0.80 -15.83 2.78
CA ILE A 111 -1.14 -15.55 1.37
C ILE A 111 -2.55 -16.06 1.02
N ASN A 112 -2.95 -17.24 1.50
CA ASN A 112 -4.30 -17.76 1.28
C ASN A 112 -5.36 -16.87 1.92
N ILE A 113 -5.16 -16.47 3.17
CA ILE A 113 -6.06 -15.56 3.89
C ILE A 113 -6.11 -14.20 3.18
N ALA A 114 -4.97 -13.68 2.75
CA ALA A 114 -4.90 -12.43 1.99
C ALA A 114 -5.67 -12.51 0.66
N ASN A 115 -5.58 -13.62 -0.07
CA ASN A 115 -6.37 -13.82 -1.29
C ASN A 115 -7.88 -13.87 -1.01
N ILE A 116 -8.32 -14.33 0.16
CA ILE A 116 -9.75 -14.32 0.53
C ILE A 116 -10.25 -12.88 0.69
N TYR A 117 -9.48 -12.01 1.34
CA TYR A 117 -9.91 -10.64 1.65
C TYR A 117 -9.62 -9.63 0.55
N LEU A 118 -8.49 -9.76 -0.12
CA LEU A 118 -8.02 -8.85 -1.15
C LEU A 118 -8.32 -9.37 -2.56
N GLY A 119 -8.55 -10.67 -2.73
CA GLY A 119 -8.51 -11.34 -4.03
C GLY A 119 -7.08 -11.58 -4.52
N PRO A 120 -6.90 -11.96 -5.80
CA PRO A 120 -5.58 -12.21 -6.38
C PRO A 120 -4.57 -11.10 -6.11
N LEU A 121 -3.45 -11.47 -5.48
CA LEU A 121 -2.36 -10.57 -5.14
C LEU A 121 -1.38 -10.43 -6.31
N ASP A 122 -1.05 -9.20 -6.67
CA ASP A 122 0.02 -8.90 -7.62
C ASP A 122 1.40 -9.13 -7.00
N SER A 123 1.56 -8.64 -5.76
CA SER A 123 2.84 -8.59 -5.07
C SER A 123 2.70 -8.53 -3.55
N TYR A 124 3.82 -8.59 -2.85
CA TYR A 124 3.92 -8.23 -1.43
C TYR A 124 5.11 -7.30 -1.17
N SER A 125 5.04 -6.54 -0.08
CA SER A 125 6.13 -5.73 0.48
C SER A 125 6.24 -5.98 1.99
N PHE A 126 7.42 -5.76 2.57
CA PHE A 126 7.65 -5.83 4.01
C PHE A 126 7.39 -4.50 4.70
N HIS A 127 6.75 -4.56 5.86
CA HIS A 127 6.61 -3.45 6.81
C HIS A 127 7.94 -3.24 7.52
N ARG A 128 8.44 -1.99 7.49
CA ARG A 128 9.68 -1.53 8.16
C ARG A 128 10.94 -2.38 7.87
N PRO A 129 11.28 -2.66 6.60
CA PRO A 129 12.44 -3.50 6.25
C PRO A 129 13.78 -2.89 6.68
N ALA A 130 13.85 -1.57 6.84
CA ALA A 130 15.06 -0.89 7.32
C ALA A 130 15.42 -1.23 8.77
N ILE A 131 14.45 -1.68 9.58
CA ILE A 131 14.63 -1.99 11.00
C ILE A 131 14.79 -3.49 11.20
N ILE A 132 14.03 -4.29 10.45
CA ILE A 132 13.94 -5.75 10.65
C ILE A 132 14.94 -6.49 9.73
N GLY A 133 15.56 -5.78 8.79
CA GLY A 133 16.50 -6.36 7.82
C GLY A 133 15.80 -6.88 6.57
N PRO A 134 16.55 -7.54 5.66
CA PRO A 134 16.06 -7.88 4.34
C PRO A 134 15.01 -9.00 4.32
N ASN A 135 14.84 -9.76 5.41
CA ASN A 135 13.90 -10.91 5.48
C ASN A 135 14.07 -11.87 4.29
N LYS A 136 15.32 -12.21 3.95
CA LYS A 136 15.68 -12.97 2.75
C LYS A 136 14.95 -14.30 2.66
N ASP A 137 14.71 -14.97 3.78
CA ASP A 137 13.98 -16.25 3.81
C ASP A 137 12.54 -16.14 3.27
N LEU A 138 11.98 -14.92 3.26
CA LEU A 138 10.68 -14.60 2.71
C LEU A 138 10.73 -14.14 1.25
N PHE A 139 11.84 -14.32 0.53
CA PHE A 139 11.93 -14.01 -0.89
C PHE A 139 11.35 -15.14 -1.76
N PRO A 140 10.78 -14.86 -2.95
CA PRO A 140 10.08 -15.85 -3.75
C PRO A 140 10.87 -17.12 -4.04
N GLU A 141 12.16 -17.00 -4.32
CA GLU A 141 13.08 -18.12 -4.62
C GLU A 141 13.27 -19.11 -3.46
N ASN A 142 12.92 -18.73 -2.23
CA ASN A 142 13.09 -19.57 -1.04
C ASN A 142 11.87 -20.45 -0.73
N PHE A 143 10.75 -20.26 -1.44
CA PHE A 143 9.53 -21.04 -1.29
C PHE A 143 9.47 -22.21 -2.28
N SER A 144 8.96 -23.35 -1.82
CA SER A 144 8.69 -24.55 -2.64
C SER A 144 7.38 -24.48 -3.44
N PHE A 145 6.69 -23.35 -3.39
CA PHE A 145 5.41 -23.09 -4.04
C PHE A 145 5.40 -21.68 -4.64
N GLN A 146 4.50 -21.45 -5.58
CA GLN A 146 4.35 -20.14 -6.20
C GLN A 146 3.85 -19.11 -5.19
N VAL A 147 4.54 -17.98 -5.11
CA VAL A 147 4.13 -16.81 -4.32
C VAL A 147 4.04 -15.58 -5.23
N PRO A 148 3.31 -14.52 -4.82
CA PRO A 148 3.31 -13.24 -5.54
C PRO A 148 4.71 -12.64 -5.63
N LYS A 149 4.90 -11.61 -6.47
CA LYS A 149 6.20 -10.94 -6.61
C LYS A 149 6.58 -10.20 -5.32
N CYS A 150 7.83 -10.27 -4.89
CA CYS A 150 8.32 -9.45 -3.78
C CYS A 150 8.81 -8.12 -4.33
N ALA A 151 8.32 -7.00 -3.77
CA ALA A 151 8.71 -5.66 -4.19
C ALA A 151 10.17 -5.28 -3.88
N TYR A 152 10.93 -6.20 -3.28
CA TYR A 152 12.36 -6.07 -2.96
C TYR A 152 13.23 -7.11 -3.69
N SER A 153 12.64 -7.93 -4.58
CA SER A 153 13.40 -8.87 -5.41
C SER A 153 14.38 -8.15 -6.33
N ASP A 154 15.51 -8.80 -6.61
CA ASP A 154 16.57 -8.32 -7.50
C ASP A 154 16.07 -7.91 -8.89
N GLU A 155 15.04 -8.61 -9.39
CA GLU A 155 14.35 -8.28 -10.65
C GLU A 155 13.94 -6.80 -10.73
N PHE A 156 13.52 -6.22 -9.60
CA PHE A 156 13.12 -4.82 -9.50
C PHE A 156 14.29 -3.96 -8.99
N THR A 157 14.92 -4.35 -7.88
CA THR A 157 15.93 -3.48 -7.23
C THR A 157 17.19 -3.25 -8.07
N LYS A 158 17.50 -4.14 -9.03
CA LYS A 158 18.63 -3.96 -9.97
C LYS A 158 18.22 -3.36 -11.32
N SER A 159 16.95 -3.48 -11.71
CA SER A 159 16.48 -3.10 -13.05
C SER A 159 15.80 -1.73 -13.11
N MET A 160 15.43 -1.15 -11.96
CA MET A 160 14.74 0.13 -11.89
C MET A 160 15.23 0.99 -10.72
N ILE A 161 14.98 2.28 -10.84
CA ILE A 161 15.21 3.23 -9.76
C ILE A 161 14.12 3.04 -8.70
N TYR A 162 14.50 3.02 -7.42
CA TYR A 162 13.56 2.99 -6.31
C TYR A 162 13.50 4.34 -5.60
N ARG A 163 12.29 4.89 -5.41
CA ARG A 163 12.03 6.12 -4.63
C ARG A 163 10.88 5.91 -3.66
N SER A 164 10.97 6.51 -2.48
CA SER A 164 9.96 6.39 -1.43
C SER A 164 9.82 7.68 -0.62
N ASP A 165 8.60 8.06 -0.26
CA ASP A 165 8.31 9.18 0.64
C ASP A 165 8.59 8.88 2.13
N SER A 166 8.77 7.61 2.52
CA SER A 166 9.02 7.23 3.93
C SER A 166 10.32 7.74 4.54
N ARG A 167 11.35 8.05 3.73
CA ARG A 167 12.64 8.56 4.21
C ARG A 167 12.75 10.08 4.19
N ARG A 168 11.64 10.80 3.99
CA ARG A 168 11.62 12.26 3.84
C ARG A 168 12.50 12.75 2.66
N GLU A 169 12.73 11.94 1.63
CA GLU A 169 13.56 12.32 0.46
C GLU A 169 13.02 13.52 -0.32
N TRP A 170 11.82 14.00 0.00
CA TRP A 170 11.24 15.18 -0.63
C TRP A 170 11.49 16.47 0.17
N GLN A 171 12.26 16.41 1.27
CA GLN A 171 12.75 17.60 1.96
C GLN A 171 13.72 18.43 1.10
N ASP A 172 14.37 17.81 0.11
CA ASP A 172 15.26 18.48 -0.86
C ASP A 172 14.56 18.86 -2.18
N GLY A 173 13.23 18.73 -2.23
CA GLY A 173 12.40 19.10 -3.38
C GLY A 173 11.66 17.93 -4.03
N CYS A 174 10.71 18.26 -4.91
CA CYS A 174 9.98 17.24 -5.69
C CYS A 174 10.96 16.42 -6.55
N ILE A 175 10.76 15.10 -6.65
CA ILE A 175 11.44 14.23 -7.63
C ILE A 175 11.20 14.66 -9.10
N CYS A 176 10.42 15.72 -9.30
CA CYS A 176 10.16 16.41 -10.56
C CYS A 176 11.43 16.69 -11.38
N GLN A 177 12.56 17.01 -10.74
CA GLN A 177 13.82 17.21 -11.47
C GLN A 177 14.39 15.87 -11.94
N GLU A 178 14.46 14.88 -11.05
CA GLU A 178 14.91 13.54 -11.43
C GLU A 178 14.08 12.92 -12.55
N ILE A 179 12.75 13.11 -12.55
CA ILE A 179 11.86 12.65 -13.62
C ILE A 179 12.27 13.20 -14.99
N LYS A 180 12.86 14.40 -15.05
CA LYS A 180 13.33 14.97 -16.32
C LYS A 180 14.54 14.20 -16.86
N ASP A 181 15.35 13.64 -15.98
CA ASP A 181 16.66 13.03 -16.23
C ASP A 181 16.65 11.49 -16.11
N LEU A 182 15.46 10.87 -16.00
CA LEU A 182 15.36 9.41 -15.95
C LEU A 182 15.78 8.74 -17.27
N ASP A 183 15.65 9.45 -18.39
CA ASP A 183 16.05 9.01 -19.75
C ASP A 183 15.59 7.58 -20.08
N GLY A 184 14.31 7.30 -19.88
CA GLY A 184 13.71 5.99 -20.16
C GLY A 184 13.92 4.93 -19.09
N ARG A 185 14.70 5.19 -18.03
CA ARG A 185 14.85 4.25 -16.91
C ARG A 185 13.52 4.03 -16.19
N SER A 186 13.19 2.77 -15.97
CA SER A 186 12.01 2.37 -15.21
C SER A 186 12.17 2.72 -13.73
N LEU A 187 11.05 2.92 -13.04
CA LEU A 187 11.04 3.39 -11.65
C LEU A 187 9.95 2.69 -10.83
N GLN A 188 10.29 2.32 -9.60
CA GLN A 188 9.35 1.95 -8.55
C GLN A 188 9.20 3.11 -7.57
N LEU A 189 7.98 3.65 -7.49
CA LEU A 189 7.62 4.79 -6.65
C LEU A 189 6.72 4.32 -5.52
N LEU A 190 7.21 4.37 -4.29
CA LEU A 190 6.40 4.17 -3.08
C LEU A 190 5.88 5.52 -2.56
N ILE A 191 4.57 5.61 -2.41
CA ILE A 191 3.86 6.73 -1.76
C ILE A 191 2.95 6.14 -0.69
N HIS A 192 3.04 6.60 0.55
CA HIS A 192 2.05 6.20 1.57
C HIS A 192 0.92 7.22 1.53
N ALA A 193 -0.26 6.81 1.05
CA ALA A 193 -1.38 7.71 0.84
C ALA A 193 -1.74 8.56 2.08
N ASN A 194 -1.52 8.01 3.28
CA ASN A 194 -1.88 8.69 4.52
C ASN A 194 -0.94 9.83 4.92
N TRP A 195 0.22 10.02 4.27
CA TRP A 195 1.08 11.17 4.55
C TRP A 195 0.76 12.39 3.70
N TRP A 196 -0.09 12.23 2.69
CA TRP A 196 -0.46 13.26 1.74
C TRP A 196 -1.90 13.66 1.96
N ASP A 197 -2.17 14.96 1.91
CA ASP A 197 -3.52 15.52 1.95
C ASP A 197 -3.71 16.46 0.75
N ILE A 198 -4.96 16.84 0.47
CA ILE A 198 -5.28 17.83 -0.57
C ILE A 198 -4.72 19.20 -0.16
N GLU A 199 -4.82 19.50 1.13
CA GLU A 199 -4.25 20.72 1.71
C GLU A 199 -2.80 20.47 2.14
N GLU A 200 -1.96 21.50 2.06
CA GLU A 200 -0.58 21.42 2.52
C GLU A 200 -0.55 21.42 4.06
N ILE A 201 -0.71 20.24 4.64
CA ILE A 201 -0.62 20.01 6.08
C ILE A 201 0.64 19.22 6.41
N ASN A 202 1.26 19.55 7.54
CA ASN A 202 2.41 18.79 8.00
C ASN A 202 1.99 17.40 8.53
N ARG A 203 2.97 16.50 8.65
CA ARG A 203 2.76 15.11 9.09
C ARG A 203 2.05 15.00 10.45
N GLU A 204 2.37 15.88 11.39
CA GLU A 204 1.79 15.87 12.72
C GLU A 204 0.30 16.23 12.67
N GLN A 205 -0.06 17.23 11.87
CA GLN A 205 -1.45 17.63 11.66
C GLN A 205 -2.26 16.57 10.93
N ASN A 206 -1.67 15.90 9.94
CA ASN A 206 -2.29 14.75 9.27
C ASN A 206 -2.55 13.61 10.28
N LEU A 207 -1.55 13.26 11.09
CA LEU A 207 -1.71 12.24 12.14
C LEU A 207 -2.78 12.63 13.18
N LYS A 208 -2.81 13.89 13.63
CA LYS A 208 -3.86 14.39 14.52
C LYS A 208 -5.26 14.24 13.90
N THR A 209 -5.39 14.56 12.62
CA THR A 209 -6.65 14.41 11.88
C THR A 209 -7.07 12.95 11.77
N TYR A 210 -6.13 12.06 11.47
CA TYR A 210 -6.35 10.62 11.45
C TYR A 210 -6.84 10.09 12.82
N VAL A 211 -6.13 10.43 13.90
CA VAL A 211 -6.47 10.00 15.27
C VAL A 211 -7.84 10.53 15.68
N ASN A 212 -8.12 11.82 15.48
CA ASN A 212 -9.41 12.42 15.83
C ASN A 212 -10.56 11.79 15.04
N THR A 213 -10.32 11.42 13.79
CA THR A 213 -11.29 10.72 12.94
C THR A 213 -11.55 9.30 13.46
N HIS A 214 -10.51 8.56 13.84
CA HIS A 214 -10.65 7.22 14.42
C HIS A 214 -11.33 7.25 15.80
N LEU A 215 -11.04 8.25 16.64
CA LEU A 215 -11.73 8.44 17.91
C LEU A 215 -13.23 8.68 17.73
N ARG A 216 -13.61 9.47 16.71
CA ARG A 216 -15.03 9.65 16.35
C ARG A 216 -15.65 8.35 15.88
N LEU A 217 -14.96 7.60 15.02
CA LEU A 217 -15.42 6.29 14.53
C LEU A 217 -15.67 5.31 15.68
N ILE A 218 -14.73 5.19 16.62
CA ILE A 218 -14.86 4.33 17.80
C ILE A 218 -16.04 4.76 18.66
N LYS A 219 -16.17 6.06 18.97
CA LYS A 219 -17.32 6.59 19.72
C LYS A 219 -18.63 6.25 19.05
N SER A 220 -18.71 6.38 17.73
CA SER A 220 -19.92 6.05 16.98
C SER A 220 -20.22 4.56 16.94
N TYR A 221 -19.21 3.71 16.77
CA TYR A 221 -19.36 2.27 16.86
C TYR A 221 -19.87 1.84 18.24
N LEU A 222 -19.30 2.39 19.31
CA LEU A 222 -19.71 2.09 20.68
C LEU A 222 -21.15 2.56 20.95
N ALA A 223 -21.50 3.79 20.57
CA ALA A 223 -22.87 4.30 20.74
C ALA A 223 -23.91 3.47 19.96
N TYR A 224 -23.54 2.93 18.80
CA TYR A 224 -24.42 2.06 18.01
C TYR A 224 -24.62 0.68 18.66
N ASN A 225 -23.61 0.11 19.31
CA ASN A 225 -23.65 -1.25 19.84
C ASN A 225 -23.96 -1.34 21.35
N LEU A 226 -23.83 -0.23 22.09
CA LEU A 226 -24.00 -0.18 23.54
C LEU A 226 -25.16 0.76 23.90
N SER A 227 -26.29 0.19 24.29
CA SER A 227 -27.55 0.89 24.54
C SER A 227 -27.52 1.94 25.66
N PHE A 228 -26.52 1.91 26.54
CA PHE A 228 -26.37 2.87 27.64
C PHE A 228 -25.55 4.12 27.24
N LEU A 229 -24.95 4.14 26.05
CA LEU A 229 -24.24 5.31 25.55
C LEU A 229 -25.20 6.24 24.78
N PRO A 230 -25.07 7.57 24.90
CA PRO A 230 -25.91 8.50 24.17
C PRO A 230 -25.74 8.33 22.65
N GLU A 231 -26.84 8.41 21.90
CA GLU A 231 -26.83 8.25 20.44
C GLU A 231 -25.81 9.21 19.78
N SER A 232 -24.96 8.65 18.92
CA SER A 232 -24.09 9.44 18.06
C SER A 232 -24.68 9.51 16.65
N LYS A 233 -24.84 10.72 16.09
CA LYS A 233 -25.44 10.96 14.76
C LYS A 233 -24.49 10.74 13.57
N ILE A 234 -23.50 9.85 13.66
CA ILE A 234 -22.55 9.65 12.55
C ILE A 234 -22.70 8.25 11.96
N SER A 235 -23.00 8.20 10.66
CA SER A 235 -23.07 6.97 9.87
C SER A 235 -21.67 6.44 9.59
N LEU A 236 -21.42 5.15 9.89
CA LEU A 236 -20.17 4.46 9.59
C LEU A 236 -19.84 4.44 8.08
N LYS A 237 -20.83 4.65 7.21
CA LYS A 237 -20.66 4.60 5.75
C LYS A 237 -19.85 5.78 5.20
N ASP A 238 -19.80 6.90 5.92
CA ASP A 238 -19.24 8.16 5.40
C ASP A 238 -17.72 8.30 5.62
N PHE A 239 -17.09 7.40 6.38
CA PHE A 239 -15.68 7.56 6.81
C PHE A 239 -14.62 7.20 5.76
N PHE A 240 -14.93 6.26 4.84
CA PHE A 240 -13.92 5.71 3.91
C PHE A 240 -14.31 5.86 2.42
N ILE A 241 -15.55 6.29 2.15
CA ILE A 241 -16.14 6.30 0.80
C ILE A 241 -16.37 7.73 0.29
N GLY A 242 -16.12 8.75 1.13
CA GLY A 242 -16.20 10.18 0.74
C GLY A 242 -15.53 10.48 -0.58
#